data_AF-A0A7J4DXP4-F1
#
_entry.id   AF-A0A7J4DXP4-F1
#
_cell.length_a   1.000
_cell.length_b   1.000
_cell.length_c   1.000
_cell.angle_alpha   90.00
_cell.angle_beta   90.00
_cell.angle_gamma   90.00
#
_symmetry.space_group_name_H-M   'P 1'
#
loop_
_entity.id
_entity.type
_entity.pdbx_description
1 polymer ?
#
loop_
_entity_poly.entity_id
_entity_poly.type
_entity_poly.pdbx_seq_one_letter_code
_entity_poly.pdbx_strand_id
1 'polypeptide(L)' 'MEEDKSCIVVSACLLGKPVRYDGEFKGEPIIIELAKFVNTIPVCPETAIGLPSPRPRVF' A
#
# COMPACT_ATOMS: atom_id res chain seq x y z
N MET A 1 -1.00 -6.14 25.97
CA MET A 1 -0.65 -4.77 25.56
C MET A 1 -0.24 -4.81 24.11
N GLU A 2 -1.14 -4.38 23.25
CA GLU A 2 -0.97 -4.27 21.80
C GLU A 2 -0.58 -2.82 21.45
N GLU A 3 0.21 -2.18 22.33
CA GLU A 3 0.33 -0.72 22.42
C GLU A 3 1.73 -0.18 22.09
N ASP A 4 2.67 -1.02 21.64
CA ASP A 4 4.04 -0.59 21.32
C ASP A 4 4.53 -1.06 19.93
N LYS A 5 3.59 -1.40 19.04
CA LYS A 5 3.92 -1.68 17.64
C LYS A 5 4.16 -0.37 16.90
N SER A 6 5.39 -0.15 16.45
CA SER A 6 5.77 0.98 15.60
C SER A 6 4.78 1.15 14.44
N CYS A 7 4.39 2.40 14.18
CA CYS A 7 3.50 2.75 13.09
C CYS A 7 4.31 3.13 11.85
N ILE A 8 4.09 2.42 10.74
CA ILE A 8 4.85 2.58 9.50
C ILE A 8 3.89 2.90 8.35
N VAL A 9 4.20 3.95 7.59
CA VAL A 9 3.50 4.25 6.34
C VAL A 9 4.04 3.35 5.24
N VAL A 10 3.15 2.64 4.55
CA VAL A 10 3.51 1.68 3.50
C VAL A 10 2.74 2.00 2.24
N SER A 11 3.40 1.94 1.08
CA SER A 11 2.73 2.06 -0.21
C SER A 11 1.61 1.02 -0.31
N ALA A 12 0.36 1.49 -0.48
CA ALA A 12 -0.82 0.64 -0.40
C ALA A 12 -0.80 -0.51 -1.43
N CYS A 13 -0.15 -0.33 -2.58
CA CYS A 13 0.05 -1.38 -3.56
C CYS A 13 0.85 -2.57 -3.02
N LEU A 14 1.87 -2.34 -2.17
CA LEU A 14 2.69 -3.39 -1.56
C LEU A 14 1.91 -4.24 -0.55
N LEU A 15 0.84 -3.68 0.02
CA LEU A 15 -0.10 -4.38 0.89
C LEU A 15 -1.25 -5.03 0.09
N GLY A 16 -1.16 -5.03 -1.25
CA GLY A 16 -2.20 -5.62 -2.09
C GLY A 16 -3.46 -4.76 -2.20
N LYS A 17 -3.37 -3.43 -2.15
CA LYS A 17 -4.51 -2.60 -2.56
C LYS A 17 -4.51 -2.42 -4.08
N PRO A 18 -5.68 -2.47 -4.77
CA PRO A 18 -5.79 -2.34 -6.23
C PRO A 18 -5.68 -0.88 -6.68
N VAL A 19 -4.55 -0.23 -6.35
CA VAL A 19 -4.29 1.21 -6.58
C VAL A 19 -3.20 1.47 -7.63
N ARG A 20 -2.63 0.40 -8.20
CA ARG A 20 -1.59 0.49 -9.23
C ARG A 20 -2.15 1.08 -10.52
N TYR A 21 -1.29 1.68 -11.33
CA TYR A 21 -1.71 2.29 -12.60
C TYR A 21 -2.35 1.27 -13.56
N ASP A 22 -1.95 0.00 -13.50
CA ASP A 22 -2.51 -1.08 -14.32
C ASP A 22 -3.81 -1.67 -13.71
N GLY A 23 -4.24 -1.20 -12.54
CA GLY A 23 -5.40 -1.76 -11.83
C GLY A 23 -5.12 -3.11 -11.16
N GLU A 24 -3.93 -3.68 -11.37
CA GLU A 24 -3.58 -5.01 -10.88
C GLU A 24 -3.30 -5.00 -9.36
N PHE A 25 -3.64 -6.11 -8.73
CA PHE A 25 -3.24 -6.42 -7.37
C PHE A 25 -1.85 -7.08 -7.39
N LYS A 26 -0.86 -6.45 -6.75
CA LYS A 26 0.45 -7.08 -6.55
C LYS A 26 1.03 -6.71 -5.19
N GLY A 27 0.62 -7.46 -4.17
CA GLY A 27 1.22 -7.37 -2.85
C GLY A 27 2.64 -7.93 -2.83
N GLU A 28 3.52 -7.31 -2.06
CA GLU A 28 4.90 -7.77 -1.85
C GLU A 28 4.92 -8.73 -0.65
N PRO A 29 5.22 -10.03 -0.83
CA PRO A 29 5.11 -11.02 0.24
C PRO A 29 5.86 -10.65 1.53
N ILE A 30 7.05 -10.07 1.41
CA ILE A 30 7.85 -9.66 2.58
C ILE A 30 7.16 -8.56 3.38
N ILE A 31 6.52 -7.61 2.70
CA ILE A 31 5.81 -6.50 3.34
C ILE A 31 4.50 -6.99 3.98
N ILE A 32 3.81 -7.93 3.34
CA ILE A 32 2.62 -8.58 3.92
C ILE A 32 2.98 -9.32 5.21
N GLU A 33 4.12 -10.02 5.22
CA GLU A 33 4.59 -10.70 6.43
C GLU A 33 4.97 -9.70 7.53
N LEU A 34 5.72 -8.64 7.18
CA LEU A 34 6.10 -7.58 8.10
C LEU A 34 4.88 -6.91 8.76
N ALA A 35 3.79 -6.70 8.00
CA ALA A 35 2.57 -6.05 8.47
C ALA A 35 1.87 -6.80 9.61
N LYS A 36 2.21 -8.06 9.87
CA LYS A 36 1.71 -8.81 11.04
C LYS A 36 2.35 -8.35 12.35
N PHE A 37 3.57 -7.79 12.27
CA PHE A 37 4.40 -7.44 13.43
C PHE A 37 4.37 -5.94 13.78
N VAL A 38 3.94 -5.08 12.86
CA VAL A 38 3.90 -3.61 13.04
C VAL A 38 2.53 -3.05 12.68
N ASN A 39 2.24 -1.83 13.13
CA ASN A 39 1.05 -1.11 12.66
C ASN A 39 1.36 -0.49 11.29
N THR A 40 0.47 -0.69 10.32
CA THR A 40 0.66 -0.16 8.96
C THR A 40 -0.39 0.87 8.60
N ILE A 41 0.05 1.98 8.00
CA ILE A 41 -0.81 2.99 7.38
C ILE A 41 -0.66 2.85 5.86
N PRO A 42 -1.60 2.21 5.15
CA PRO A 42 -1.54 2.07 3.70
C PRO A 42 -1.80 3.41 3.01
N VAL A 43 -0.87 3.88 2.18
CA VAL A 43 -1.00 5.14 1.44
C VAL A 43 -0.71 4.94 -0.04
N CYS A 44 -1.57 5.49 -0.90
CA CYS A 44 -1.25 5.70 -2.31
C CYS A 44 -1.45 7.19 -2.61
N PRO A 45 -0.35 7.96 -2.81
CA PRO A 45 -0.46 9.39 -3.06
C PRO A 45 -1.29 9.71 -4.31
N GLU A 46 -1.16 8.90 -5.37
CA GLU A 46 -1.86 9.09 -6.64
C GLU A 46 -3.39 9.00 -6.49
N THR A 47 -3.90 7.97 -5.80
CA THR A 47 -5.34 7.87 -5.54
C THR A 47 -5.80 8.90 -4.51
N ALA A 48 -4.95 9.28 -3.55
CA ALA A 48 -5.27 10.28 -2.55
C ALA A 48 -5.46 11.69 -3.15
N ILE A 49 -4.77 11.99 -4.26
CA ILE A 49 -4.99 13.22 -5.04
C ILE A 49 -6.06 13.05 -6.14
N GLY A 50 -6.76 11.91 -6.19
CA GLY A 50 -7.89 11.68 -7.08
C GLY A 50 -7.58 11.03 -8.43
N LEU A 51 -6.36 10.50 -8.66
CA LEU A 51 -6.10 9.74 -9.88
C LEU A 51 -6.80 8.37 -9.84
N PRO A 52 -7.39 7.92 -10.96
CA PRO A 52 -8.08 6.64 -11.02
C PRO A 52 -7.09 5.45 -11.04
N SER A 53 -7.64 4.25 -10.83
CA SER A 53 -6.97 2.97 -11.00
C SER A 53 -7.91 2.11 -11.85
N PRO A 54 -7.59 1.78 -13.12
CA PRO A 54 -6.32 2.03 -13.81
C PRO A 54 -6.14 3.48 -14.31
N ARG A 55 -4.90 3.83 -14.69
CA ARG A 55 -4.48 5.11 -15.28
C ARG A 55 -3.23 4.91 -16.17
N PRO A 56 -2.91 5.84 -17.09
CA PRO A 56 -1.70 5.76 -17.90
C PRO A 56 -0.42 5.73 -17.06
N ARG A 57 0.59 5.00 -17.55
CA ARG A 57 1.92 5.00 -16.93
C ARG A 57 2.59 6.34 -17.20
N VAL A 58 3.14 6.95 -16.16
CA VAL A 58 4.00 8.13 -16.27
C VAL A 58 5.44 7.64 -16.25
N PHE A 59 6.23 8.06 -17.24
CA PHE A 59 7.66 7.72 -17.37
C PHE A 59 8.54 8.80 -16.74
#